data_AF-A0A4D9DWX6-F1
#
_entry.id   AF-A0A4D9DWX6-F1
#
_cell.length_a   1.000
_cell.length_b   1.000
_cell.length_c   1.000
_cell.angle_alpha   90.00
_cell.angle_beta   90.00
_cell.angle_gamma   90.00
#
_symmetry.space_group_name_H-M   'P 1'
#
loop_
_entity.id
_entity.type
_entity.pdbx_description
1 polymer ?
#
loop_
_entity_poly.entity_id
_entity_poly.type
_entity_poly.pdbx_seq_one_letter_code
_entity_poly.pdbx_strand_id
1 'polypeptide(L)'
;MEITAQSTVSALNGSSVRLPCTFNSCYKVENKHFSLNWTYQECENCSEELDEGTYNCYVMNPPDRHRGHARVFLKVITEVPPERDSTVAVIVGASVGGFLAVVILVLVIVKCVRRKKQQKLNTDDQKTEEEGKTDGEGNPEEGTK
;
A
#
# COMPACT_ATOMS: atom_id res chain seq x y z
N MET A 1 25.94 24.15 9.49
CA MET A 1 25.54 23.09 10.44
C MET A 1 24.08 22.73 10.21
N GLU A 2 23.79 21.45 10.13
CA GLU A 2 22.44 20.88 9.97
C GLU A 2 22.11 20.02 11.20
N ILE A 3 20.85 20.02 11.62
CA ILE A 3 20.36 19.24 12.76
C ILE A 3 19.14 18.43 12.33
N THR A 4 19.13 17.15 12.71
CA THR A 4 18.03 16.23 12.43
C THR A 4 17.60 15.54 13.73
N ALA A 5 16.32 15.61 14.03
CA ALA A 5 15.69 14.93 15.15
C ALA A 5 14.26 14.51 14.78
N GLN A 6 13.71 13.50 15.45
CA GLN A 6 12.30 13.14 15.30
C GLN A 6 11.44 14.21 15.99
N SER A 7 10.39 14.67 15.32
CA SER A 7 9.48 15.68 15.89
C SER A 7 8.72 15.14 17.10
N THR A 8 8.37 13.85 17.07
CA THR A 8 7.64 13.17 18.14
C THR A 8 8.24 11.79 18.37
N VAL A 9 8.51 11.45 19.62
CA VAL A 9 8.95 10.13 20.07
C VAL A 9 7.95 9.63 21.10
N SER A 10 7.47 8.41 20.94
CA SER A 10 6.58 7.78 21.92
C SER A 10 7.35 6.80 22.80
N ALA A 11 7.09 6.82 24.11
CA ALA A 11 7.66 5.90 25.08
C ALA A 11 6.57 5.26 25.92
N LEU A 12 6.69 3.97 26.23
CA LEU A 12 5.79 3.31 27.17
C LEU A 12 6.11 3.79 28.59
N ASN A 13 5.09 4.06 29.40
CA ASN A 13 5.27 4.36 30.82
C ASN A 13 6.07 3.23 31.49
N GLY A 14 7.16 3.58 32.19
CA GLY A 14 8.09 2.63 32.83
C GLY A 14 9.16 2.02 31.92
N SER A 15 9.22 2.43 30.64
CA SER A 15 10.27 2.01 29.69
C SER A 15 11.34 3.08 29.50
N SER A 16 12.50 2.70 28.96
CA SER A 16 13.56 3.65 28.58
C SER A 16 13.50 3.95 27.08
N VAL A 17 13.58 5.23 26.74
CA VAL A 17 13.61 5.70 25.35
C VAL A 17 14.86 6.53 25.08
N ARG A 18 15.36 6.48 23.84
CA ARG A 18 16.47 7.33 23.38
C ARG A 18 15.90 8.47 22.55
N LEU A 19 16.14 9.71 22.96
CA LEU A 19 15.82 10.90 22.17
C LEU A 19 16.95 11.18 21.17
N PRO A 20 16.73 11.01 19.84
CA PRO A 20 17.77 11.24 18.85
C PRO A 20 17.94 12.74 18.57
N CYS A 21 19.17 13.23 18.65
CA CYS A 21 19.59 14.53 18.13
C CYS A 21 20.88 14.32 17.35
N THR A 22 20.78 14.38 16.02
CA THR A 22 21.91 14.18 15.12
C THR A 22 22.28 15.51 14.51
N PHE A 23 23.58 15.80 14.44
CA PHE A 23 24.08 17.00 13.78
C PHE A 23 25.07 16.63 12.69
N ASN A 24 25.07 17.44 11.63
CA ASN A 24 26.01 17.35 10.53
C ASN A 24 26.75 18.70 10.39
N SER A 25 28.08 18.66 10.43
CA SER A 25 28.95 19.83 10.37
C SER A 25 30.12 19.58 9.43
N CYS A 26 30.57 20.63 8.74
CA CYS A 26 31.73 20.57 7.85
C CYS A 26 33.06 20.55 8.61
N TYR A 27 33.04 20.93 9.89
CA TYR A 27 34.24 21.02 10.73
C TYR A 27 34.31 19.84 11.70
N LYS A 28 35.54 19.41 11.99
CA LYS A 28 35.79 18.38 12.99
C LYS A 28 35.45 18.89 14.39
N VAL A 29 34.90 17.99 15.20
CA VAL A 29 34.57 18.28 16.60
C VAL A 29 35.87 18.41 17.41
N GLU A 30 36.00 19.52 18.13
CA GLU A 30 37.10 19.75 19.07
C GLU A 30 36.54 19.81 20.50
N ASN A 31 36.95 18.87 21.35
CA ASN A 31 36.35 18.67 22.68
C ASN A 31 36.38 19.90 23.60
N LYS A 32 37.33 20.83 23.42
CA LYS A 32 37.42 22.04 24.25
C LYS A 32 36.38 23.09 23.89
N HIS A 33 35.90 23.09 22.65
CA HIS A 33 35.03 24.14 22.10
C HIS A 33 33.64 23.62 21.75
N PHE A 34 33.49 22.31 21.56
CA PHE A 34 32.21 21.67 21.34
C PHE A 34 31.33 21.73 22.58
N SER A 35 30.04 22.02 22.41
CA SER A 35 29.05 21.86 23.46
C SER A 35 27.74 21.27 22.94
N LEU A 36 27.17 20.38 23.76
CA LEU A 36 25.87 19.75 23.57
C LEU A 36 25.06 19.97 24.84
N ASN A 37 23.96 20.71 24.73
CA ASN A 37 23.09 21.04 25.86
C ASN A 37 21.66 20.57 25.58
N TRP A 38 21.05 19.98 26.60
CA TRP A 38 19.65 19.61 26.59
C TRP A 38 18.85 20.47 27.56
N THR A 39 17.66 20.89 27.15
CA THR A 39 16.70 21.51 28.07
C THR A 39 15.36 20.80 27.97
N TYR A 40 14.67 20.72 29.11
CA TYR A 40 13.33 20.18 29.21
C TYR A 40 12.34 21.32 29.37
N GLN A 41 11.24 21.24 28.65
CA GLN A 41 10.09 22.12 28.81
C GLN A 41 8.85 21.25 28.99
N GLU A 42 8.27 21.36 30.17
CA GLU A 42 7.03 20.67 30.54
C GLU A 42 5.86 21.14 29.67
N CYS A 43 4.92 20.23 29.45
CA CYS A 43 3.70 20.50 28.71
C CYS A 43 2.60 20.97 29.67
N GLU A 44 1.93 22.09 29.36
CA GLU A 44 0.91 22.68 30.23
C GLU A 44 -0.34 21.80 30.46
N ASN A 45 -0.58 20.80 29.61
CA ASN A 45 -1.85 20.06 29.60
C ASN A 45 -1.67 18.55 29.36
N CYS A 46 -0.50 18.03 29.71
CA CYS A 46 -0.22 16.61 29.59
C CYS A 46 -0.75 15.87 30.84
N SER A 47 -1.14 14.60 30.64
CA SER A 47 -1.53 13.69 31.74
C SER A 47 -0.41 13.62 32.78
N GLU A 48 -0.65 13.08 33.99
CA GLU A 48 0.31 12.99 35.11
C GLU A 48 1.64 12.21 34.84
N GLU A 49 2.04 12.07 33.58
CA GLU A 49 3.28 11.48 33.10
C GLU A 49 4.40 12.52 33.17
N LEU A 50 5.22 12.44 34.22
CA LEU A 50 6.26 13.41 34.59
C LEU A 50 7.30 13.72 33.50
N ASP A 51 7.44 12.83 32.51
CA ASP A 51 8.41 12.94 31.40
C ASP A 51 7.79 13.45 30.09
N GLU A 52 6.46 13.62 30.01
CA GLU A 52 5.80 14.10 28.79
C GLU A 52 6.07 15.60 28.57
N GLY A 53 6.74 15.94 27.47
CA GLY A 53 7.11 17.32 27.21
C GLY A 53 8.03 17.52 26.02
N THR A 54 8.52 18.75 25.89
CA THR A 54 9.44 19.14 24.81
C THR A 54 10.88 19.13 25.30
N TYR A 55 11.69 18.27 24.70
CA TYR A 55 13.14 18.23 24.89
C TYR A 55 13.81 19.01 23.77
N ASN A 56 14.59 20.02 24.14
CA ASN A 56 15.35 20.84 23.21
C ASN A 56 16.82 20.43 23.24
N CYS A 57 17.38 20.17 22.07
CA CYS A 57 18.78 19.89 21.87
C CYS A 57 19.47 21.10 21.24
N TYR A 58 20.52 21.61 21.88
CA TYR A 58 21.35 22.70 21.37
C TYR A 58 22.76 22.19 21.14
N VAL A 59 23.27 22.38 19.94
CA VAL A 59 24.60 21.91 19.56
C VAL A 59 25.42 23.08 19.02
N MET A 60 26.63 23.24 19.55
CA MET A 60 27.60 24.24 19.12
C MET A 60 28.90 23.53 18.75
N ASN A 61 29.37 23.74 17.53
CA ASN A 61 30.64 23.20 17.05
C ASN A 61 31.48 24.29 16.38
N PRO A 62 32.17 25.17 17.14
CA PRO A 62 33.08 26.16 16.56
C PRO A 62 34.09 25.49 15.61
N PRO A 63 34.42 26.09 14.45
CA PRO A 63 34.16 27.47 14.05
C PRO A 63 32.78 27.70 13.40
N ASP A 64 31.84 26.75 13.45
CA ASP A 64 30.47 27.03 12.99
C ASP A 64 29.88 28.23 13.76
N ARG A 65 29.47 29.25 13.00
CA ARG A 65 28.80 30.43 13.56
C ARG A 65 27.39 30.16 14.04
N HIS A 66 26.72 29.17 13.44
CA HIS A 66 25.33 28.87 13.71
C HIS A 66 25.21 27.77 14.75
N ARG A 67 24.44 28.04 15.81
CA ARG A 67 23.98 27.05 16.77
C ARG A 67 22.96 26.14 16.09
N GLY A 68 23.14 24.83 16.20
CA GLY A 68 22.09 23.88 15.86
C GLY A 68 21.05 23.77 16.97
N HIS A 69 19.77 23.68 16.59
CA HIS A 69 18.66 23.49 17.52
C HIS A 69 17.68 22.45 16.97
N ALA A 70 17.34 21.46 17.81
CA ALA A 70 16.30 20.46 17.54
C ALA A 70 15.28 20.46 18.68
N ARG A 71 14.03 20.14 18.33
CA ARG A 71 12.93 19.96 19.28
C ARG A 71 12.37 18.56 19.12
N VAL A 72 12.27 17.84 20.24
CA VAL A 72 11.70 16.49 20.30
C VAL A 72 10.56 16.53 21.30
N PHE A 73 9.34 16.23 20.85
CA PHE A 73 8.20 16.05 21.74
C PHE A 73 8.17 14.59 22.20
N LEU A 74 8.41 14.35 23.48
CA LEU A 74 8.25 13.03 24.09
C LEU A 74 6.79 12.86 24.49
N LYS A 75 6.14 11.82 23.96
CA LYS A 75 4.79 11.42 24.35
C LYS A 75 4.87 10.14 25.18
N VAL A 76 4.27 10.14 26.36
CA VAL A 76 4.21 8.94 27.19
C VAL A 76 2.90 8.23 26.91
N ILE A 77 2.99 6.95 26.58
CA ILE A 77 1.85 6.09 26.25
C ILE A 77 1.74 4.97 27.28
N THR A 78 0.53 4.69 27.74
CA THR A 78 0.25 3.58 28.64
C THR A 78 -0.02 2.29 27.88
N GLU A 79 -0.54 2.40 26.66
CA GLU A 79 -0.86 1.28 25.79
C GLU A 79 -0.11 1.39 24.47
N VAL A 80 0.38 0.25 23.97
CA VAL A 80 1.00 0.19 22.65
C VAL A 80 -0.08 0.47 21.60
N PRO A 81 0.05 1.52 20.77
CA PRO A 81 -0.90 1.76 19.70
C PRO A 81 -0.95 0.52 18.79
N PRO A 82 -2.14 0.11 18.31
CA PRO A 82 -2.26 -1.07 17.47
C PRO A 82 -1.31 -0.94 16.28
N GLU A 83 -0.55 -2.01 16.05
CA GLU A 83 0.36 -2.08 14.91
C GLU A 83 -0.45 -1.79 13.65
N ARG A 84 0.07 -0.95 12.74
CA ARG A 84 -0.56 -0.75 11.44
C ARG A 84 -0.40 -2.04 10.65
N ASP A 85 -1.31 -2.98 10.89
CA ASP A 85 -1.32 -4.27 10.23
C ASP A 85 -1.54 -4.06 8.74
N SER A 86 -0.45 -4.19 7.97
CA SER A 86 -0.50 -4.30 6.51
C SER A 86 -1.39 -5.48 6.09
N THR A 87 -1.60 -6.44 6.99
CA THR A 87 -2.57 -7.53 6.91
C THR A 87 -3.99 -7.04 6.60
N VAL A 88 -4.43 -5.92 7.20
CA VAL A 88 -5.76 -5.36 6.94
C VAL A 88 -5.87 -4.89 5.50
N ALA A 89 -4.86 -4.16 5.01
CA ALA A 89 -4.83 -3.70 3.62
C ALA A 89 -4.74 -4.87 2.62
N VAL A 90 -3.96 -5.90 2.94
CA VAL A 90 -3.81 -7.11 2.12
C VAL A 90 -5.12 -7.91 2.04
N ILE A 91 -5.84 -8.10 3.15
CA ILE A 91 -7.14 -8.80 3.18
C ILE A 91 -8.17 -8.07 2.31
N VAL A 92 -8.24 -6.74 2.43
CA VAL A 92 -9.15 -5.92 1.61
C VAL A 92 -8.76 -5.98 0.13
N GLY A 93 -7.48 -5.88 -0.21
CA GLY A 93 -7.01 -5.97 -1.59
C GLY A 93 -7.27 -7.34 -2.24
N ALA A 94 -7.03 -8.44 -1.50
CA ALA A 94 -7.22 -9.79 -1.99
C ALA A 94 -8.69 -10.15 -2.21
N SER A 95 -9.59 -9.71 -1.31
CA SER A 95 -11.03 -9.97 -1.43
C SER A 95 -11.63 -9.25 -2.63
N VAL A 96 -11.35 -7.95 -2.79
CA VAL A 96 -11.88 -7.16 -3.92
C VAL A 96 -11.29 -7.62 -5.26
N GLY A 97 -9.97 -7.81 -5.31
CA GLY A 97 -9.28 -8.25 -6.54
C GLY A 97 -9.67 -9.66 -6.96
N GLY A 98 -9.77 -10.59 -6.01
CA GLY A 98 -10.19 -11.97 -6.26
C GLY A 98 -11.62 -12.07 -6.78
N PHE A 99 -12.55 -11.34 -6.16
CA PHE A 99 -13.94 -11.32 -6.62
C PHE A 99 -14.07 -10.79 -8.06
N LEU A 100 -13.38 -9.69 -8.39
CA LEU A 100 -13.36 -9.14 -9.75
C LEU A 100 -12.76 -10.12 -10.76
N ALA A 101 -11.67 -10.80 -10.42
CA ALA A 101 -11.05 -11.80 -11.30
C ALA A 101 -11.97 -13.00 -11.58
N VAL A 102 -12.67 -13.49 -10.56
CA VAL A 102 -13.64 -14.60 -10.70
C VAL A 102 -14.82 -14.19 -11.58
N VAL A 103 -15.37 -13.00 -11.39
CA VAL A 103 -16.46 -12.48 -12.24
C VAL A 103 -16.02 -12.38 -13.70
N ILE A 104 -14.83 -11.84 -13.97
CA ILE A 104 -14.28 -11.75 -15.34
C ILE A 104 -14.11 -13.16 -15.95
N LEU A 105 -13.58 -14.11 -15.18
CA LEU A 105 -13.39 -15.48 -15.65
C LEU A 105 -14.72 -16.16 -15.99
N VAL A 106 -15.76 -15.98 -15.16
CA VAL A 106 -17.12 -16.46 -15.43
C VAL A 106 -17.70 -15.83 -16.70
N LEU A 107 -17.57 -14.51 -16.87
CA LEU A 107 -18.04 -13.82 -18.07
C LEU A 107 -17.34 -14.32 -19.35
N VAL A 108 -16.04 -14.60 -19.29
CA VAL A 108 -15.26 -15.17 -20.41
C VAL A 108 -15.77 -16.58 -20.74
N ILE A 109 -15.93 -17.46 -19.75
CA ILE A 109 -16.46 -18.82 -19.95
C ILE A 109 -17.85 -18.77 -20.58
N VAL A 110 -18.75 -17.96 -20.04
CA VAL A 110 -20.12 -17.80 -20.58
C VAL A 110 -20.08 -17.27 -22.01
N LYS A 111 -19.22 -16.29 -22.32
CA LYS A 111 -19.06 -15.81 -23.70
C LYS A 111 -18.50 -16.88 -24.63
N CYS A 112 -17.51 -17.65 -24.20
CA CYS A 112 -16.94 -18.76 -24.97
C CYS A 112 -18.00 -19.83 -25.27
N VAL A 113 -18.80 -20.23 -24.27
CA VAL A 113 -19.89 -21.21 -24.44
C VAL A 113 -20.98 -20.67 -25.35
N ARG A 114 -21.41 -19.41 -25.15
CA ARG A 114 -22.40 -18.74 -26.02
C ARG A 114 -21.92 -18.66 -27.47
N ARG A 115 -20.65 -18.31 -27.69
CA ARG A 115 -20.04 -18.28 -29.03
C ARG A 115 -20.00 -19.67 -29.66
N LYS A 116 -19.59 -20.72 -28.92
CA LYS A 116 -19.60 -22.10 -29.43
C LYS A 116 -21.00 -22.58 -29.77
N LYS A 117 -22.01 -22.23 -28.95
CA LYS A 117 -23.41 -22.57 -29.23
C LYS A 117 -23.94 -21.86 -30.48
N GLN A 118 -23.66 -20.57 -30.62
CA GLN A 118 -24.00 -19.79 -31.82
C GLN A 118 -23.31 -20.33 -33.08
N GLN A 119 -22.04 -20.75 -32.99
CA GLN A 119 -21.32 -21.32 -34.12
C GLN A 119 -21.91 -22.66 -34.56
N LYS A 120 -22.33 -23.53 -33.62
CA LYS A 120 -23.04 -24.78 -33.95
C LYS A 120 -24.36 -24.52 -34.69
N LEU A 121 -25.17 -23.57 -34.20
CA LEU A 121 -26.43 -23.19 -34.86
C LEU A 121 -26.19 -22.69 -36.30
N ASN A 122 -25.21 -21.80 -36.51
CA ASN A 122 -24.87 -21.32 -37.87
C ASN A 122 -24.33 -22.43 -38.79
N THR A 123 -23.63 -23.44 -38.27
CA THR A 123 -23.15 -24.58 -39.07
C THR A 123 -24.27 -25.57 -39.41
N ASP A 124 -25.23 -25.77 -38.51
CA ASP A 124 -26.39 -26.65 -38.75
C ASP A 124 -27.39 -26.00 -39.75
N ASP A 125 -27.60 -24.68 -39.69
CA ASP A 125 -28.45 -23.97 -40.66
C ASP A 125 -27.86 -24.04 -42.10
N GLN A 126 -26.54 -23.86 -42.25
CA GLN A 126 -25.87 -23.90 -43.56
C GLN A 126 -25.82 -25.31 -44.18
N LYS A 127 -25.86 -26.37 -43.35
CA LYS A 127 -25.90 -27.76 -43.82
C LYS A 127 -27.29 -28.18 -44.32
N THR A 128 -28.33 -27.52 -43.82
CA THR A 128 -29.72 -27.79 -44.21
C THR A 128 -30.10 -27.09 -45.53
N GLU A 129 -29.37 -26.05 -45.95
CA GLU A 129 -29.59 -25.37 -47.24
C GLU A 129 -28.92 -26.05 -48.45
N GLU A 130 -27.82 -26.82 -48.30
CA GLU A 130 -27.19 -27.53 -49.43
C GLU A 130 -27.88 -28.85 -49.82
N GLU A 131 -28.59 -29.53 -48.90
CA GLU A 131 -29.35 -30.75 -49.23
C GLU A 131 -30.68 -30.47 -49.97
N GLY A 132 -31.05 -29.20 -50.18
CA GLY A 132 -32.31 -28.82 -50.84
C GLY A 132 -32.25 -28.72 -52.38
N LYS A 133 -31.10 -28.98 -53.03
CA LYS A 133 -30.92 -28.66 -54.46
C LYS A 133 -30.19 -29.71 -55.31
N THR A 134 -30.54 -30.98 -55.15
CA THR A 134 -30.31 -32.09 -56.11
C THR A 134 -31.24 -33.20 -55.64
N ASP A 135 -32.31 -33.62 -56.33
CA ASP A 135 -32.42 -34.28 -57.63
C ASP A 135 -33.91 -34.22 -58.06
N GLY A 136 -34.35 -34.31 -59.31
CA GLY A 136 -33.75 -34.67 -60.57
C GLY A 136 -34.89 -34.83 -61.59
N GLU A 137 -34.71 -34.27 -62.77
CA GLU A 137 -35.59 -34.41 -63.94
C GLU A 137 -35.32 -35.77 -64.61
N GLY A 138 -36.38 -36.51 -64.97
CA GLY A 138 -36.29 -37.79 -65.67
C GLY A 138 -37.67 -38.36 -66.05
N ASN A 139 -38.12 -38.00 -67.25
CA ASN A 139 -39.31 -38.50 -67.97
C ASN A 139 -38.95 -39.78 -68.80
N PRO A 140 -39.84 -40.45 -69.55
CA PRO A 140 -40.75 -41.52 -69.11
C PRO A 140 -40.66 -42.80 -69.98
N GLU A 141 -41.62 -43.72 -69.74
CA GLU A 141 -42.10 -44.83 -70.61
C GLU A 141 -41.21 -46.08 -70.63
N GLU A 142 -41.67 -47.31 -70.80
CA GLU A 142 -42.94 -47.92 -71.23
C GLU A 142 -42.87 -49.38 -70.74
N GLY A 143 -43.95 -50.05 -70.32
CA GLY A 143 -44.68 -50.90 -71.25
C GLY A 143 -44.55 -52.40 -70.93
N THR A 144 -45.59 -52.93 -70.28
CA THR A 144 -46.36 -54.10 -70.74
C THR A 144 -45.78 -55.53 -70.61
N LYS A 145 -46.46 -56.26 -69.72
CA LYS A 145 -46.90 -57.68 -69.74
C LYS A 145 -46.03 -58.76 -69.12
#